data_AF-A0A430Q860-F1
#
_entry.id   AF-A0A430Q860-F1
#
_cell.length_a   1.000
_cell.length_b   1.000
_cell.length_c   1.000
_cell.angle_alpha   90.00
_cell.angle_beta   90.00
_cell.angle_gamma   90.00
#
_symmetry.space_group_name_H-M   'P 1'
#
loop_
_entity.id
_entity.type
_entity.pdbx_description
1 polymer ?
#
loop_
_entity_poly.entity_id
_entity_poly.type
_entity_poly.pdbx_seq_one_letter_code
_entity_poly.pdbx_strand_id
1 'polypeptide(L)'
;MEFDVFEKLSELETEIHILKKELEEKDAFIQNLMDKNTDLERRLLSLDQNSVTGENNLSRVKEIAPNGSNTTDSKTYGASIANMLKETSEAVVRNTGYTFDERTGLYYDHKSGYYYDPENQLFYEPKTGTYYKYNSETGEYTNYTASEDDAMNSKFKEFSHPVYAHLLKID
;
A
#
# COMPACT_ATOMS: atom_id res chain seq x y z
N MET A 1 39.88 -21.42 -32.43
CA MET A 1 39.43 -20.43 -31.42
C MET A 1 38.86 -19.15 -32.04
N GLU A 2 38.88 -18.97 -33.38
CA GLU A 2 38.36 -17.76 -34.05
C GLU A 2 36.85 -17.88 -34.40
N PHE A 3 36.32 -19.09 -34.48
CA PHE A 3 34.92 -19.38 -34.86
C PHE A 3 33.90 -18.99 -33.77
N ASP A 4 34.22 -19.26 -32.50
CA ASP A 4 33.32 -18.97 -31.35
C ASP A 4 33.13 -17.48 -31.09
N VAL A 5 34.06 -16.63 -31.53
CA VAL A 5 33.98 -15.18 -31.34
C VAL A 5 33.02 -14.57 -32.37
N PHE A 6 33.07 -15.05 -33.61
CA PHE A 6 32.20 -14.56 -34.68
C PHE A 6 30.73 -14.92 -34.45
N GLU A 7 30.45 -16.14 -33.97
CA GLU A 7 29.11 -16.59 -33.64
C GLU A 7 28.49 -15.76 -32.49
N LYS A 8 29.25 -15.53 -31.41
CA LYS A 8 28.81 -14.68 -30.29
C LYS A 8 28.61 -13.22 -30.69
N LEU A 9 29.45 -12.68 -31.59
CA LEU A 9 29.26 -11.33 -32.12
C LEU A 9 27.98 -11.25 -32.97
N SER A 10 27.70 -12.26 -33.81
CA SER A 10 26.47 -12.33 -34.60
C SER A 10 25.21 -12.43 -33.73
N GLU A 11 25.25 -13.23 -32.65
CA GLU A 11 24.16 -13.33 -31.68
C GLU A 11 23.91 -11.99 -30.99
N LEU A 12 24.98 -11.33 -30.53
CA LEU A 12 24.88 -10.04 -29.87
C LEU A 12 24.37 -8.93 -30.81
N GLU A 13 24.79 -8.93 -32.07
CA GLU A 13 24.27 -8.00 -33.08
C GLU A 13 22.76 -8.20 -33.32
N THR A 14 22.32 -9.46 -33.34
CA THR A 14 20.89 -9.80 -33.49
C THR A 14 20.10 -9.34 -32.27
N GLU A 15 20.60 -9.56 -31.06
CA GLU A 15 19.97 -9.12 -29.81
C GLU A 15 19.88 -7.59 -29.74
N ILE A 16 20.96 -6.88 -30.08
CA ILE A 16 20.95 -5.41 -30.18
C ILE A 16 19.90 -4.94 -31.18
N HIS A 17 19.75 -5.62 -32.32
CA HIS A 17 18.75 -5.26 -33.32
C HIS A 17 17.33 -5.44 -32.79
N ILE A 18 17.05 -6.56 -32.12
CA ILE A 18 15.76 -6.85 -31.51
C ILE A 18 15.44 -5.82 -30.42
N LEU A 19 16.39 -5.55 -29.52
CA LEU A 19 16.21 -4.58 -28.44
C LEU A 19 15.94 -3.16 -28.97
N LYS A 20 16.63 -2.76 -30.05
CA LYS A 20 16.36 -1.47 -30.71
C LYS A 20 14.94 -1.40 -31.26
N LYS A 21 14.46 -2.47 -31.90
CA LYS A 21 13.10 -2.52 -32.43
C LYS A 21 12.06 -2.46 -31.30
N GLU A 22 12.29 -3.18 -30.21
CA GLU A 22 11.41 -3.15 -29.05
C GLU A 22 11.38 -1.76 -28.38
N LEU A 23 12.51 -1.05 -28.39
CA LEU A 23 12.59 0.33 -27.91
C LEU A 23 11.76 1.27 -28.79
N GLU A 24 11.85 1.16 -30.11
CA GLU A 24 11.06 1.95 -31.05
C GLU A 24 9.55 1.71 -30.89
N GLU A 25 9.14 0.45 -30.69
CA GLU A 25 7.73 0.10 -30.42
C GLU A 25 7.25 0.70 -29.09
N LYS A 26 8.07 0.66 -28.04
CA LYS A 26 7.76 1.28 -26.74
C LYS A 26 7.66 2.80 -26.86
N ASP A 27 8.55 3.44 -27.61
CA ASP A 27 8.50 4.88 -27.84
C ASP A 27 7.21 5.28 -28.57
N ALA A 28 6.82 4.53 -29.60
CA ALA A 28 5.54 4.75 -30.29
C ALA A 28 4.33 4.58 -29.36
N PHE A 29 4.38 3.60 -28.46
CA PHE A 29 3.32 3.38 -27.47
C PHE A 29 3.24 4.54 -26.46
N ILE A 30 4.38 5.03 -25.98
CA ILE A 30 4.46 6.19 -25.09
C ILE A 30 3.87 7.43 -25.79
N GLN A 31 4.23 7.68 -27.05
CA GLN A 31 3.64 8.78 -27.84
C GLN A 31 2.11 8.67 -27.92
N ASN A 32 1.58 7.48 -28.20
CA ASN A 32 0.14 7.26 -28.26
C ASN A 32 -0.57 7.58 -26.92
N LEU A 33 0.04 7.21 -25.79
CA LEU A 33 -0.48 7.54 -24.47
C LEU A 33 -0.41 9.04 -24.20
N MET A 34 0.68 9.71 -24.58
CA MET A 34 0.79 11.16 -24.43
C MET A 34 -0.25 11.91 -25.25
N ASP A 35 -0.53 11.49 -26.48
CA ASP A 35 -1.58 12.07 -27.32
C ASP A 35 -2.97 11.91 -26.69
N LYS A 36 -3.26 10.72 -26.16
CA LYS A 36 -4.52 10.46 -25.45
C LYS A 36 -4.67 11.31 -24.20
N ASN A 37 -3.61 11.42 -23.39
CA ASN A 37 -3.62 12.26 -22.20
C ASN A 37 -3.80 13.74 -22.59
N THR A 38 -3.14 14.21 -23.65
CA THR A 38 -3.30 15.57 -24.17
C THR A 38 -4.74 15.84 -24.64
N ASP A 39 -5.39 14.86 -25.28
CA ASP A 39 -6.80 14.98 -25.67
C ASP A 39 -7.74 15.01 -24.45
N LEU A 40 -7.50 14.14 -23.47
CA LEU A 40 -8.28 14.11 -22.22
C LEU A 40 -8.14 15.41 -21.44
N GLU A 41 -6.92 15.96 -21.33
CA GLU A 41 -6.66 17.25 -20.70
C GLU A 41 -7.40 18.39 -21.42
N ARG A 42 -7.42 18.38 -22.76
CA ARG A 42 -8.20 19.36 -23.54
C ARG A 42 -9.70 19.24 -23.30
N ARG A 43 -10.24 18.01 -23.17
CA ARG A 43 -11.65 17.79 -22.85
C ARG A 43 -11.98 18.27 -21.44
N LEU A 44 -11.14 17.96 -20.45
CA LEU A 44 -11.32 18.46 -19.09
C LEU A 44 -11.35 19.99 -19.06
N LEU A 45 -10.46 20.65 -19.81
CA LEU A 45 -10.42 22.10 -19.92
C LEU A 45 -11.69 22.69 -20.58
N SER A 46 -12.30 21.99 -21.53
CA SER A 46 -13.54 22.44 -22.16
C SER A 46 -14.79 22.20 -21.31
N LEU A 47 -14.76 21.23 -20.39
CA LEU A 47 -15.85 20.98 -19.45
C LEU A 47 -16.03 22.12 -18.44
N ASP A 48 -14.95 22.77 -17.99
CA ASP A 48 -15.03 23.91 -17.05
C ASP A 48 -15.66 25.18 -17.67
N GLN A 49 -15.61 25.35 -18.99
CA GLN A 49 -16.19 26.53 -19.66
C GLN A 49 -17.72 26.46 -19.82
N ASN A 50 -18.32 25.27 -19.72
CA ASN A 50 -19.78 25.09 -19.85
C ASN A 50 -20.56 25.19 -18.52
N SER A 51 -19.88 25.43 -17.40
CA SER A 51 -20.50 25.56 -16.06
C SER A 51 -21.10 26.94 -15.75
N VAL A 52 -20.98 27.96 -16.64
CA VAL A 52 -21.35 29.35 -16.30
C VAL A 52 -22.78 29.77 -16.73
N THR A 53 -23.55 28.95 -17.43
CA THR A 53 -24.94 29.31 -17.79
C THR A 53 -25.90 28.15 -17.67
N GLY A 54 -26.64 28.07 -16.56
CA GLY A 54 -27.76 27.14 -16.43
C GLY A 54 -28.24 26.92 -15.00
N GLU A 55 -28.83 27.94 -14.37
CA GLU A 55 -29.52 27.77 -13.10
C GLU A 55 -30.80 26.90 -13.21
N ASN A 56 -31.14 26.26 -12.10
CA ASN A 56 -32.46 25.80 -11.65
C ASN A 56 -32.96 24.42 -12.12
N ASN A 57 -33.03 23.47 -11.17
CA ASN A 57 -34.28 22.84 -10.71
C ASN A 57 -34.03 21.96 -9.47
N LEU A 58 -34.09 22.59 -8.29
CA LEU A 58 -34.06 21.93 -6.99
C LEU A 58 -35.49 21.44 -6.65
N SER A 59 -35.78 20.16 -6.80
CA SER A 59 -37.00 19.52 -6.29
C SER A 59 -36.66 18.24 -5.51
N ARG A 60 -36.39 18.46 -4.21
CA ARG A 60 -36.93 17.70 -3.08
C ARG A 60 -36.96 16.16 -3.21
N VAL A 61 -35.88 15.52 -2.77
CA VAL A 61 -35.98 14.39 -1.82
C VAL A 61 -34.95 14.65 -0.72
N LYS A 62 -35.43 14.56 0.52
CA LYS A 62 -34.77 14.94 1.75
C LYS A 62 -34.33 13.65 2.42
N GLU A 63 -33.04 13.45 2.66
CA GLU A 63 -32.54 12.65 3.79
C GLU A 63 -31.05 12.94 4.09
N ILE A 64 -30.89 13.91 4.99
CA ILE A 64 -29.89 14.09 6.07
C ILE A 64 -28.42 13.72 5.77
N ALA A 65 -27.63 14.74 5.44
CA ALA A 65 -26.22 14.86 5.84
C ALA A 65 -25.91 16.36 6.08
N PRO A 66 -25.36 16.77 7.25
CA PRO A 66 -25.00 18.17 7.45
C PRO A 66 -23.58 18.45 6.94
N ASN A 67 -23.56 19.24 5.87
CA ASN A 67 -22.63 20.30 5.51
C ASN A 67 -21.11 20.03 5.54
N GLY A 68 -20.56 19.96 4.34
CA GLY A 68 -19.18 20.37 4.07
C GLY A 68 -18.98 21.89 4.15
N SER A 69 -17.71 22.27 4.19
CA SER A 69 -17.26 23.59 3.75
C SER A 69 -16.30 23.36 2.59
N ASN A 70 -16.68 23.85 1.42
CA ASN A 70 -15.87 23.85 0.21
C ASN A 70 -14.80 24.95 0.31
N THR A 71 -13.56 24.60 -0.01
CA THR A 71 -12.63 25.52 -0.68
C THR A 71 -11.73 24.74 -1.62
N THR A 72 -11.70 25.22 -2.84
CA THR A 72 -10.90 24.84 -4.01
C THR A 72 -9.40 24.78 -3.71
N ASP A 73 -8.73 23.74 -4.21
CA ASP A 73 -7.40 23.75 -4.82
C ASP A 73 -7.05 22.31 -5.21
N SER A 74 -6.21 22.08 -6.22
CA SER A 74 -5.82 20.75 -6.73
C SER A 74 -5.23 19.79 -5.67
N LYS A 75 -5.01 20.24 -4.43
CA LYS A 75 -4.72 19.43 -3.23
C LYS A 75 -5.95 18.71 -2.62
N THR A 76 -7.18 19.10 -3.00
CA THR A 76 -8.42 18.63 -2.38
C THR A 76 -8.78 17.18 -2.73
N TYR A 77 -8.40 16.67 -3.92
CA TYR A 77 -8.58 15.26 -4.24
C TYR A 77 -7.67 14.36 -3.41
N GLY A 78 -6.40 14.75 -3.23
CA GLY A 78 -5.46 14.06 -2.34
C GLY A 78 -5.91 14.13 -0.88
N ALA A 79 -6.42 15.28 -0.43
CA ALA A 79 -7.00 15.43 0.90
C ALA A 79 -8.28 14.58 1.08
N SER A 80 -9.14 14.49 0.07
CA SER A 80 -10.35 13.68 0.11
C SER A 80 -10.04 12.17 0.11
N ILE A 81 -9.04 11.72 -0.66
CA ILE A 81 -8.60 10.31 -0.65
C ILE A 81 -7.90 10.00 0.67
N ALA A 82 -7.04 10.89 1.17
CA ALA A 82 -6.40 10.71 2.48
C ALA A 82 -7.44 10.68 3.60
N ASN A 83 -8.47 11.52 3.54
CA ASN A 83 -9.58 11.52 4.49
C ASN A 83 -10.41 10.24 4.37
N MET A 84 -10.76 9.81 3.16
CA MET A 84 -11.48 8.55 2.93
C MET A 84 -10.67 7.34 3.43
N LEU A 85 -9.36 7.33 3.17
CA LEU A 85 -8.44 6.29 3.63
C LEU A 85 -8.33 6.28 5.16
N LYS A 86 -8.23 7.47 5.77
CA LYS A 86 -8.24 7.64 7.23
C LYS A 86 -9.56 7.18 7.84
N GLU A 87 -10.69 7.63 7.31
CA GLU A 87 -12.02 7.24 7.78
C GLU A 87 -12.26 5.74 7.64
N THR A 88 -11.82 5.14 6.52
CA THR A 88 -11.88 3.70 6.27
C THR A 88 -11.00 2.95 7.27
N SER A 89 -9.76 3.39 7.47
CA SER A 89 -8.84 2.80 8.44
C SER A 89 -9.42 2.86 9.85
N GLU A 90 -9.91 4.03 10.28
CA GLU A 90 -10.56 4.19 11.56
C GLU A 90 -11.82 3.32 11.69
N ALA A 91 -12.61 3.18 10.63
CA ALA A 91 -13.78 2.30 10.63
C ALA A 91 -13.38 0.82 10.76
N VAL A 92 -12.30 0.39 10.11
CA VAL A 92 -11.75 -0.97 10.26
C VAL A 92 -11.25 -1.19 11.69
N VAL A 93 -10.50 -0.25 12.27
CA VAL A 93 -10.06 -0.33 13.66
C VAL A 93 -11.26 -0.42 14.60
N ARG A 94 -12.29 0.41 14.41
CA ARG A 94 -13.54 0.35 15.19
C ARG A 94 -14.27 -0.99 15.05
N ASN A 95 -14.24 -1.59 13.86
CA ASN A 95 -14.92 -2.85 13.57
C ASN A 95 -14.16 -4.08 14.11
N THR A 96 -12.85 -4.16 13.85
CA THR A 96 -12.04 -5.34 14.13
C THR A 96 -11.32 -5.24 15.48
N GLY A 97 -10.88 -4.03 15.86
CA GLY A 97 -10.02 -3.78 17.02
C GLY A 97 -8.52 -3.88 16.73
N TYR A 98 -8.12 -4.06 15.46
CA TYR A 98 -6.72 -4.20 15.05
C TYR A 98 -6.19 -2.90 14.44
N THR A 99 -4.94 -2.54 14.74
CA THR A 99 -4.23 -1.40 14.16
C THR A 99 -2.89 -1.85 13.60
N PHE A 100 -2.57 -1.45 12.38
CA PHE A 100 -1.27 -1.74 11.79
C PHE A 100 -0.19 -0.82 12.37
N ASP A 101 0.91 -1.39 12.86
CA ASP A 101 2.10 -0.65 13.31
C ASP A 101 3.17 -0.72 12.22
N GLU A 102 3.32 0.37 11.47
CA GLU A 102 4.28 0.48 10.37
C GLU A 102 5.74 0.26 10.80
N ARG A 103 6.07 0.55 12.07
CA ARG A 103 7.44 0.41 12.56
C ARG A 103 7.83 -1.06 12.68
N THR A 104 6.89 -1.90 13.10
CA THR A 104 7.12 -3.34 13.34
C THR A 104 6.63 -4.20 12.18
N GLY A 105 5.73 -3.68 11.35
CA GLY A 105 5.02 -4.44 10.33
C GLY A 105 3.96 -5.39 10.89
N LEU A 106 3.58 -5.24 12.16
CA LEU A 106 2.64 -6.13 12.87
C LEU A 106 1.28 -5.44 13.11
N TYR A 107 0.22 -6.23 13.27
CA TYR A 107 -1.09 -5.72 13.66
C TYR A 107 -1.28 -5.81 15.17
N TYR A 108 -1.41 -4.68 15.86
CA TYR A 108 -1.73 -4.62 17.28
C TYR A 108 -3.24 -4.81 17.52
N ASP A 109 -3.61 -5.76 18.37
CA ASP A 109 -4.97 -5.93 18.87
C ASP A 109 -5.17 -5.18 20.19
N HIS A 110 -6.03 -4.16 20.17
CA HIS A 110 -6.33 -3.36 21.36
C HIS A 110 -7.15 -4.13 22.42
N LYS A 111 -7.79 -5.24 22.05
CA LYS A 111 -8.60 -6.04 22.99
C LYS A 111 -7.73 -6.97 23.82
N SER A 112 -6.82 -7.71 23.18
CA SER A 112 -5.94 -8.66 23.87
C SER A 112 -4.61 -8.05 24.31
N GLY A 113 -4.14 -7.00 23.62
CA GLY A 113 -2.81 -6.43 23.81
C GLY A 113 -1.68 -7.24 23.14
N TYR A 114 -2.02 -8.15 22.22
CA TYR A 114 -1.08 -8.95 21.43
C TYR A 114 -0.85 -8.30 20.07
N TYR A 115 0.30 -8.61 19.48
CA TYR A 115 0.57 -8.30 18.07
C TYR A 115 0.34 -9.54 17.22
N TYR A 116 -0.17 -9.36 16.01
CA TYR A 116 -0.36 -10.41 15.02
C TYR A 116 0.57 -10.18 13.84
N ASP A 117 1.34 -11.22 13.50
CA ASP A 117 2.19 -11.29 12.33
C ASP A 117 1.42 -11.96 11.17
N PRO A 118 1.03 -11.19 10.14
CA PRO A 118 0.30 -11.73 9.00
C PRO A 118 1.16 -12.57 8.06
N GLU A 119 2.49 -12.38 8.05
CA GLU A 119 3.42 -13.12 7.19
C GLU A 119 3.56 -14.56 7.71
N ASN A 120 3.72 -14.71 9.03
CA ASN A 120 3.97 -16.00 9.67
C ASN A 120 2.75 -16.60 10.38
N GLN A 121 1.64 -15.86 10.46
CA GLN A 121 0.41 -16.23 11.17
C GLN A 121 0.68 -16.54 12.66
N LEU A 122 1.50 -15.70 13.29
CA LEU A 122 1.91 -15.83 14.69
C LEU A 122 1.35 -14.70 15.54
N PHE A 123 1.10 -14.99 16.81
CA PHE A 123 0.71 -14.03 17.82
C PHE A 123 1.89 -13.74 18.74
N TYR A 124 2.22 -12.47 18.93
CA TYR A 124 3.31 -12.02 19.78
C TYR A 124 2.75 -11.36 21.04
N GLU A 125 3.20 -11.86 22.19
CA GLU A 125 2.91 -11.26 23.49
C GLU A 125 4.04 -10.30 23.90
N PRO A 126 3.82 -8.99 23.94
CA PRO A 126 4.87 -8.03 24.27
C PRO A 126 5.33 -8.09 25.74
N LYS A 127 4.49 -8.65 26.64
CA LYS A 127 4.82 -8.77 28.08
C LYS A 127 5.84 -9.87 28.36
N THR A 128 5.68 -11.01 27.71
CA THR A 128 6.55 -12.19 27.88
C THR A 128 7.61 -12.27 26.80
N GLY A 129 7.47 -11.51 25.70
CA GLY A 129 8.33 -11.60 24.53
C GLY A 129 8.18 -12.91 23.77
N THR A 130 7.04 -13.59 23.93
CA THR A 130 6.84 -14.95 23.40
C THR A 130 5.92 -14.93 22.18
N TYR A 131 6.27 -15.76 21.19
CA TYR A 131 5.42 -16.01 20.03
C TYR A 131 4.57 -17.26 20.25
N TYR A 132 3.35 -17.21 19.72
CA TYR A 132 2.37 -18.28 19.78
C TYR A 132 1.85 -18.58 18.38
N LYS A 133 1.73 -19.86 18.07
CA LYS A 133 1.06 -20.34 16.86
C LYS A 133 -0.32 -20.87 17.22
N TYR A 134 -1.33 -20.37 16.52
CA TYR A 134 -2.69 -20.89 16.64
C TYR A 134 -2.84 -22.15 15.78
N ASN A 135 -3.31 -23.23 16.40
CA ASN A 135 -3.71 -24.44 15.68
C ASN A 135 -5.22 -24.38 15.43
N SER A 136 -5.62 -24.23 14.15
CA SER A 136 -7.04 -24.15 13.76
C SER A 136 -7.80 -25.47 13.93
N GLU A 137 -7.12 -26.61 14.00
CA GLU A 137 -7.74 -27.93 14.16
C GLU A 137 -8.11 -28.19 15.63
N THR A 138 -7.25 -27.78 16.57
CA THR A 138 -7.48 -27.99 18.01
C THR A 138 -8.05 -26.75 18.70
N GLY A 139 -7.93 -25.57 18.09
CA GLY A 139 -8.28 -24.29 18.72
C GLY A 139 -7.29 -23.83 19.80
N GLU A 140 -6.12 -24.46 19.89
CA GLU A 140 -5.12 -24.20 20.93
C GLU A 140 -3.98 -23.31 20.44
N TYR A 141 -3.38 -22.58 21.37
CA TYR A 141 -2.18 -21.78 21.14
C TYR A 141 -0.96 -22.51 21.68
N THR A 142 0.06 -22.67 20.84
CA THR A 142 1.32 -23.34 21.20
C THR A 142 2.48 -22.35 21.15
N ASN A 143 3.41 -22.44 22.09
CA ASN A 143 4.62 -21.61 22.08
C ASN A 143 5.40 -21.90 20.81
N TYR A 144 5.70 -20.86 20.05
CA TYR A 144 6.54 -20.93 18.87
C TYR A 144 7.97 -20.56 19.25
N THR A 145 8.89 -21.51 19.07
CA THR A 145 10.33 -21.29 19.18
C THR A 145 10.93 -21.48 17.80
N ALA A 146 11.51 -20.41 17.25
CA ALA A 146 12.23 -20.50 15.98
C ALA A 146 13.43 -21.45 16.13
N SER A 147 13.51 -22.46 15.27
CA SER A 147 14.70 -23.31 15.13
C SER A 147 15.84 -22.51 14.51
N GLU A 148 17.10 -22.82 14.87
CA GLU A 148 18.29 -22.06 14.44
C GLU A 148 18.48 -21.97 12.91
N ASP A 149 17.82 -22.83 12.13
CA ASP A 149 17.84 -22.85 10.66
C ASP A 149 16.82 -21.90 10.00
N ASP A 150 15.94 -21.28 10.79
CA ASP A 150 14.98 -20.33 10.25
C ASP A 150 15.65 -18.95 10.12
N ALA A 151 15.85 -18.50 8.86
CA ALA A 151 16.26 -17.13 8.50
C ALA A 151 15.38 -16.03 9.14
N MET A 152 14.29 -16.43 9.79
CA MET A 152 13.44 -15.67 10.69
C MET A 152 14.21 -15.03 11.85
N ASN A 153 15.30 -15.60 12.39
CA ASN A 153 15.93 -15.03 13.58
C ASN A 153 16.47 -13.58 13.41
N SER A 154 16.79 -13.16 12.18
CA SER A 154 17.40 -11.84 11.94
C SER A 154 16.40 -10.67 12.00
N LYS A 155 15.21 -10.81 11.38
CA LYS A 155 14.13 -9.79 11.45
C LYS A 155 13.50 -9.77 12.85
N PHE A 156 13.44 -10.93 13.51
CA PHE A 156 12.77 -11.11 14.80
C PHE A 156 13.60 -10.63 15.99
N LYS A 157 14.94 -10.71 15.93
CA LYS A 157 15.79 -10.06 16.96
C LYS A 157 15.77 -8.55 16.88
N GLU A 158 15.62 -7.96 15.70
CA GLU A 158 15.62 -6.50 15.54
C GLU A 158 14.44 -5.83 16.26
N PHE A 159 13.28 -6.51 16.33
CA PHE A 159 12.10 -6.06 17.08
C PHE A 159 11.99 -6.63 18.51
N SER A 160 12.78 -7.64 18.86
CA SER A 160 12.92 -8.16 20.23
C SER A 160 13.78 -7.26 21.13
N HIS A 161 14.33 -6.15 20.61
CA HIS A 161 15.16 -5.25 21.41
C HIS A 161 14.31 -4.29 22.29
N PRO A 162 14.65 -4.16 23.59
CA PRO A 162 13.96 -3.32 24.57
C PRO A 162 14.12 -1.80 24.36
N VAL A 163 14.59 -1.36 23.18
CA VAL A 163 14.89 0.06 22.90
C VAL A 163 13.62 0.94 22.96
N TYR A 164 12.41 0.38 22.83
CA TYR A 164 11.16 1.12 22.99
C TYR A 164 10.48 0.98 24.35
N ALA A 165 10.98 0.13 25.26
CA ALA A 165 10.45 0.03 26.62
C ALA A 165 10.69 1.31 27.45
N HIS A 166 11.57 2.22 27.00
CA HIS A 166 11.91 3.46 27.72
C HIS A 166 11.00 4.66 27.39
N LEU A 167 10.13 4.59 26.37
CA LEU A 167 9.22 5.70 26.03
C LEU A 167 7.94 5.73 26.90
N LEU A 168 7.84 4.85 27.90
CA LEU A 168 6.73 4.76 28.85
C LEU A 168 7.05 5.37 30.22
N LYS A 169 8.07 6.23 30.32
CA LYS A 169 8.20 7.16 31.45
C LYS A 169 7.57 8.50 31.08
N ILE A 170 6.31 8.63 31.45
CA ILE A 170 5.62 9.91 31.61
C ILE A 170 6.24 10.56 32.86
N ASP A 171 6.89 11.71 32.70
CA ASP A 171 7.06 12.69 33.78
C ASP A 171 5.82 13.60 33.81
#